data_AF-A0A962MF19-F1
#
_entry.id   AF-A0A962MF19-F1
#
_cell.length_a   1.000
_cell.length_b   1.000
_cell.length_c   1.000
_cell.angle_alpha   90.00
_cell.angle_beta   90.00
_cell.angle_gamma   90.00
#
_symmetry.space_group_name_H-M   'P 1'
#
loop_
_entity.id
_entity.type
_entity.pdbx_description
1 polymer ?
#
loop_
_entity_poly.entity_id
_entity_poly.type
_entity_poly.pdbx_seq_one_letter_code
_entity_poly.pdbx_strand_id
1 'polypeptide(L)'
;MNALEQPTGISKRQLWWLLWLLLGAVVAWLFLSIWPDWLKDVLKSKKAFVSAIFNGITLAGLYFLVASGFTLVFGLMRNVNLAHGSLYLFGAYIGYEVTELTGQWLLGVAAGFLVLAVVGLLMQILVFRRLEGDDLRQTLVTIGISIVAADLMLWVWTGTT
;
A
#
# COMPACT_ATOMS: atom_id res chain seq x y z
N MET A 1 -53.93 39.09 11.76
CA MET A 1 -53.12 38.38 12.77
C MET A 1 -52.14 37.50 12.00
N ASN A 2 -51.01 38.08 11.59
CA ASN A 2 -49.91 37.39 10.92
C ASN A 2 -48.85 37.08 11.96
N ALA A 3 -48.42 35.82 12.07
CA ALA A 3 -47.07 35.42 12.48
C ALA A 3 -47.02 33.88 12.58
N LEU A 4 -47.01 33.20 11.43
CA LEU A 4 -46.49 31.84 11.37
C LEU A 4 -44.97 31.95 11.31
N GLU A 5 -44.33 32.07 12.47
CA GLU A 5 -42.89 31.93 12.62
C GLU A 5 -42.49 30.50 12.23
N GLN A 6 -42.13 30.31 10.96
CA GLN A 6 -41.38 29.11 10.58
C GLN A 6 -39.95 29.27 11.09
N PRO A 7 -39.45 28.38 11.95
CA PRO A 7 -38.06 28.46 12.40
C PRO A 7 -37.18 28.28 11.16
N THR A 8 -36.28 29.24 10.92
CA THR A 8 -35.27 29.21 9.87
C THR A 8 -34.25 28.09 10.14
N GLY A 9 -34.67 26.85 9.95
CA GLY A 9 -33.83 25.67 10.08
C GLY A 9 -32.96 25.53 8.85
N ILE A 10 -31.64 25.64 9.03
CA ILE A 10 -30.66 25.39 7.96
C ILE A 10 -30.94 24.00 7.38
N SER A 11 -31.22 23.93 6.08
CA SER A 11 -31.51 22.65 5.42
C SER A 11 -30.27 21.74 5.43
N LYS A 12 -30.45 20.42 5.56
CA LYS A 12 -29.34 19.44 5.53
C LYS A 12 -28.44 19.60 4.30
N ARG A 13 -29.02 19.98 3.16
CA ARG A 13 -28.30 20.24 1.90
C ARG A 13 -27.46 21.52 1.99
N GLN A 14 -27.98 22.60 2.59
CA GLN A 14 -27.18 23.80 2.88
C GLN A 14 -26.05 23.50 3.84
N LEU A 15 -26.29 22.66 4.87
CA LEU A 15 -25.23 22.24 5.79
C LEU A 15 -24.08 21.53 5.05
N TRP A 16 -24.42 20.60 4.15
CA TRP A 16 -23.45 19.93 3.29
C TRP A 16 -22.67 20.91 2.40
N TRP A 17 -23.34 21.88 1.77
CA TRP A 17 -22.67 22.91 0.97
C TRP A 17 -21.76 23.81 1.79
N LEU A 18 -22.18 24.20 3.00
CA LEU A 18 -21.35 25.00 3.91
C LEU A 18 -20.10 24.25 4.36
N LEU A 19 -20.21 22.93 4.62
CA LEU A 19 -19.05 22.09 4.92
C LEU A 19 -18.06 22.03 3.75
N TRP A 20 -18.54 21.84 2.52
CA TRP A 20 -17.67 21.86 1.33
C TRP A 20 -17.03 23.23 1.08
N LEU A 21 -17.76 24.31 1.31
CA LEU A 21 -17.22 25.67 1.18
C LEU A 21 -16.16 25.97 2.24
N LEU A 22 -16.41 25.58 3.50
CA LEU A 22 -15.41 25.70 4.57
C LEU A 22 -14.17 24.86 4.27
N LEU A 23 -14.35 23.60 3.83
CA LEU A 23 -13.25 22.74 3.45
C LEU A 23 -12.44 23.36 2.30
N GLY A 24 -13.12 23.81 1.25
CA GLY A 24 -12.48 24.48 0.10
C GLY A 24 -11.76 25.76 0.49
N ALA A 25 -12.33 26.57 1.39
CA ALA A 25 -11.70 27.78 1.91
C ALA A 25 -10.46 27.47 2.76
N VAL A 26 -10.51 26.43 3.59
CA VAL A 26 -9.35 25.96 4.37
C VAL A 26 -8.24 25.45 3.45
N VAL A 27 -8.59 24.68 2.42
CA VAL A 27 -7.63 24.21 1.41
C VAL A 27 -7.01 25.38 0.66
N ALA A 28 -7.82 26.31 0.16
CA ALA A 28 -7.34 27.51 -0.52
C ALA A 28 -6.43 28.36 0.37
N TRP A 29 -6.77 28.53 1.65
CA TRP A 29 -5.94 29.23 2.64
C TRP A 29 -4.59 28.53 2.84
N LEU A 30 -4.58 27.20 2.89
CA LEU A 30 -3.36 26.40 3.03
C LEU A 30 -2.36 26.65 1.88
N PHE A 31 -2.85 26.81 0.65
CA PHE A 31 -2.02 27.04 -0.54
C PHE A 31 -1.64 28.51 -0.76
N LEU A 32 -2.60 29.44 -0.61
CA LEU A 32 -2.43 30.85 -0.96
C LEU A 32 -1.86 31.71 0.18
N SER A 33 -2.03 31.32 1.44
CA SER A 33 -1.74 32.20 2.60
C SER A 33 -0.29 32.16 3.07
N ILE A 34 0.18 33.24 3.72
CA ILE A 34 1.44 33.29 4.48
C ILE A 34 1.22 32.50 5.76
N TRP A 35 1.97 31.41 5.91
CA TRP A 35 1.78 30.52 7.06
C TRP A 35 2.22 31.24 8.34
N PRO A 36 1.40 31.22 9.41
CA PRO A 36 1.80 31.76 10.69
C PRO A 36 2.99 30.97 11.26
N ASP A 37 3.81 31.61 12.09
CA ASP A 37 5.12 31.04 12.48
C ASP A 37 4.98 29.74 13.28
N TRP A 38 3.99 29.62 14.15
CA TRP A 38 3.66 28.36 14.84
C TRP A 38 3.38 27.20 13.88
N LEU A 39 2.83 27.49 12.69
CA LEU A 39 2.53 26.49 11.67
C LEU A 39 3.81 26.10 10.91
N LYS A 40 4.74 27.03 10.71
CA LYS A 40 6.06 26.73 10.14
C LYS A 40 6.91 25.91 11.10
N ASP A 41 6.78 26.09 12.42
CA ASP A 41 7.51 25.28 13.39
C ASP A 41 7.05 23.81 13.36
N VAL A 42 5.74 23.58 13.15
CA VAL A 42 5.17 22.22 13.05
C VAL A 42 5.41 21.60 11.66
N LEU A 43 5.13 22.36 10.59
CA LEU A 43 5.16 21.85 9.20
C LEU A 43 6.48 22.18 8.46
N LYS A 44 7.48 22.71 9.17
CA LYS A 44 8.80 23.19 8.71
C LYS A 44 8.75 24.29 7.63
N SER A 45 8.27 23.95 6.43
CA SER A 45 8.21 24.88 5.30
C SER A 45 7.15 24.49 4.27
N LYS A 46 6.68 25.47 3.48
CA LYS A 46 5.77 25.22 2.34
C LYS A 46 6.33 24.17 1.38
N LYS A 47 7.65 24.16 1.15
CA LYS A 47 8.32 23.17 0.30
C LYS A 47 8.24 21.76 0.90
N ALA A 48 8.46 21.63 2.21
CA ALA A 48 8.34 20.36 2.92
C ALA A 48 6.90 19.83 2.88
N PHE A 49 5.90 20.72 3.05
CA PHE A 49 4.49 20.35 2.94
C PHE A 49 4.13 19.82 1.54
N VAL A 50 4.52 20.54 0.48
CA VAL A 50 4.28 20.09 -0.90
C VAL A 50 5.01 18.77 -1.18
N SER A 51 6.27 18.63 -0.74
CA SER A 51 7.02 17.37 -0.86
C SER A 51 6.35 16.22 -0.10
N ALA A 52 5.81 16.48 1.09
CA ALA A 52 5.08 15.47 1.86
C ALA A 52 3.79 15.02 1.16
N ILE A 53 3.07 15.93 0.50
CA ILE A 53 1.91 15.57 -0.34
C ILE A 53 2.36 14.66 -1.50
N PHE A 54 3.40 15.04 -2.25
CA PHE A 54 3.88 14.21 -3.36
C PHE A 54 4.40 12.85 -2.90
N ASN A 55 5.10 12.80 -1.77
CA ASN A 55 5.53 11.54 -1.16
C ASN A 55 4.32 10.69 -0.73
N GLY A 56 3.30 11.31 -0.14
CA GLY A 56 2.06 10.65 0.24
C GLY A 56 1.30 10.07 -0.96
N ILE A 57 1.18 10.83 -2.05
CA ILE A 57 0.57 10.35 -3.30
C ILE A 57 1.39 9.21 -3.91
N THR A 58 2.72 9.32 -3.90
CA THR A 58 3.61 8.26 -4.40
C THR A 58 3.42 6.97 -3.62
N LEU A 59 3.41 7.06 -2.29
CA LEU A 59 3.21 5.93 -1.40
C LEU A 59 1.80 5.32 -1.54
N ALA A 60 0.78 6.18 -1.64
CA ALA A 60 -0.59 5.76 -1.89
C ALA A 60 -0.74 5.06 -3.24
N GLY A 61 -0.07 5.57 -4.29
CA GLY A 61 -0.02 4.94 -5.60
C GLY A 61 0.66 3.57 -5.58
N LEU A 62 1.76 3.44 -4.85
CA LEU A 62 2.44 2.15 -4.62
C LEU A 62 1.51 1.15 -3.91
N TYR A 63 0.87 1.56 -2.81
CA TYR A 63 -0.06 0.69 -2.08
C TYR A 63 -1.31 0.34 -2.90
N PHE A 64 -1.83 1.29 -3.67
CA PHE A 64 -2.93 1.05 -4.59
C PHE A 64 -2.54 0.02 -5.67
N LEU A 65 -1.35 0.16 -6.27
CA LEU A 65 -0.86 -0.77 -7.27
C LEU A 65 -0.71 -2.19 -6.69
N VAL A 66 -0.10 -2.32 -5.51
CA VAL A 66 0.03 -3.61 -4.81
C VAL A 66 -1.35 -4.21 -4.48
N ALA A 67 -2.26 -3.43 -3.90
CA ALA A 67 -3.61 -3.88 -3.56
C ALA A 67 -4.40 -4.31 -4.80
N SER A 68 -4.34 -3.54 -5.89
CA SER A 68 -5.01 -3.87 -7.15
C SER A 68 -4.48 -5.16 -7.78
N GLY A 69 -3.16 -5.40 -7.70
CA GLY A 69 -2.54 -6.64 -8.15
C GLY A 69 -3.01 -7.85 -7.33
N PHE A 70 -3.06 -7.69 -6.00
CA PHE A 70 -3.62 -8.70 -5.10
C PHE A 70 -5.08 -9.00 -5.48
N THR A 71 -5.94 -7.98 -5.59
CA THR A 71 -7.35 -8.15 -5.98
C THR A 71 -7.50 -8.88 -7.32
N LEU A 72 -6.66 -8.57 -8.32
CA LEU A 72 -6.71 -9.22 -9.62
C LEU A 72 -6.33 -10.71 -9.54
N VAL A 73 -5.31 -11.05 -8.75
CA VAL A 73 -4.89 -12.45 -8.52
C VAL A 73 -6.03 -13.25 -7.87
N PHE A 74 -6.63 -12.76 -6.78
CA PHE A 74 -7.75 -13.46 -6.12
C PHE A 74 -9.06 -13.40 -6.92
N GLY A 75 -9.26 -12.36 -7.73
CA GLY A 75 -10.43 -12.24 -8.59
C GLY A 75 -10.47 -13.26 -9.72
N LEU A 76 -9.29 -13.70 -10.18
CA LEU A 76 -9.15 -14.70 -11.25
C LEU A 76 -8.88 -16.11 -10.71
N MET A 77 -8.16 -16.24 -9.59
CA MET A 77 -7.83 -17.52 -8.98
C MET A 77 -8.89 -17.90 -7.94
N ARG A 78 -9.53 -19.06 -8.11
CA ARG A 78 -10.53 -19.58 -7.15
C ARG A 78 -9.92 -20.15 -5.86
N ASN A 79 -8.60 -20.00 -5.64
CA ASN A 79 -7.90 -20.49 -4.44
C ASN A 79 -7.25 -19.35 -3.65
N VAL A 80 -7.06 -19.56 -2.34
CA VAL A 80 -6.44 -18.58 -1.45
C VAL A 80 -4.98 -18.98 -1.19
N ASN A 81 -4.03 -18.27 -1.81
CA ASN A 81 -2.60 -18.48 -1.55
C ASN A 81 -2.10 -17.57 -0.42
N LEU A 82 -1.85 -18.15 0.76
CA LEU A 82 -1.37 -17.41 1.94
C LEU A 82 0.16 -17.19 1.96
N ALA A 83 0.92 -17.84 1.07
CA ALA A 83 2.36 -17.60 0.90
C ALA A 83 2.65 -16.31 0.12
N HIS A 84 1.63 -15.64 -0.41
CA HIS A 84 1.84 -14.45 -1.23
C HIS A 84 2.63 -13.34 -0.52
N GLY A 85 2.35 -13.10 0.77
CA GLY A 85 3.03 -12.06 1.56
C GLY A 85 4.51 -12.37 1.82
N SER A 86 4.86 -13.63 2.10
CA SER A 86 6.25 -14.04 2.32
C SER A 86 7.07 -14.02 1.03
N LEU A 87 6.46 -14.38 -0.11
CA LEU A 87 7.11 -14.25 -1.41
C LEU A 87 7.32 -12.78 -1.79
N TYR A 88 6.34 -11.91 -1.53
CA TYR A 88 6.50 -10.47 -1.75
C TYR A 88 7.69 -9.92 -0.97
N LEU A 89 7.79 -10.27 0.32
CA LEU A 89 8.90 -9.86 1.17
C LEU A 89 10.23 -10.43 0.68
N PHE A 90 10.26 -11.69 0.24
CA PHE A 90 11.46 -12.33 -0.31
C PHE A 90 11.98 -11.60 -1.54
N GLY A 91 11.11 -11.26 -2.49
CA GLY A 91 11.48 -10.48 -3.67
C GLY A 91 11.96 -9.07 -3.33
N ALA A 92 11.36 -8.45 -2.31
CA ALA A 92 11.79 -7.14 -1.82
C ALA A 92 13.20 -7.18 -1.22
N TYR A 93 13.53 -8.20 -0.42
CA TYR A 93 14.88 -8.38 0.12
C TYR A 93 15.93 -8.57 -0.97
N ILE A 94 15.65 -9.43 -1.94
CA ILE A 94 16.55 -9.63 -3.09
C ILE A 94 16.74 -8.32 -3.88
N GLY A 95 15.65 -7.60 -4.15
CA GLY A 95 15.73 -6.31 -4.83
C GLY A 95 16.50 -5.26 -4.04
N TYR A 96 16.36 -5.27 -2.71
CA TYR A 96 17.11 -4.41 -1.80
C TYR A 96 18.61 -4.72 -1.86
N GLU A 97 19.02 -5.98 -1.69
CA GLU A 97 20.43 -6.38 -1.76
C GLU A 97 21.06 -6.02 -3.10
N VAL A 98 20.38 -6.32 -4.21
CA VAL A 98 20.90 -5.99 -5.55
C VAL A 98 21.00 -4.48 -5.74
N THR A 99 20.05 -3.70 -5.21
CA THR A 99 20.14 -2.24 -5.26
C THR A 99 21.29 -1.71 -4.43
N GLU A 100 21.53 -2.28 -3.25
CA GLU A 100 22.65 -1.92 -2.37
C GLU A 100 24.01 -2.24 -3.02
N LEU A 101 24.12 -3.41 -3.66
CA LEU A 101 25.34 -3.85 -4.33
C LEU A 101 25.64 -3.09 -5.63
N THR A 102 24.62 -2.76 -6.42
CA THR A 102 24.79 -2.14 -7.75
C THR A 102 24.64 -0.62 -7.74
N GLY A 103 24.01 -0.06 -6.72
CA GLY A 103 23.55 1.34 -6.68
C GLY A 103 22.41 1.66 -7.67
N GLN A 104 21.88 0.67 -8.39
CA GLN A 104 20.89 0.86 -9.44
C GLN A 104 19.55 0.21 -9.07
N TRP A 105 18.57 1.04 -8.75
CA TRP A 105 17.24 0.57 -8.34
C TRP A 105 16.51 -0.24 -9.43
N LEU A 106 16.73 0.07 -10.72
CA LEU A 106 16.13 -0.71 -11.81
C LEU A 106 16.64 -2.15 -11.84
N LEU A 107 17.93 -2.37 -11.56
CA LEU A 107 18.50 -3.71 -11.49
C LEU A 107 17.94 -4.48 -10.30
N GLY A 108 17.75 -3.81 -9.16
CA GLY A 108 17.07 -4.39 -8.00
C GLY A 108 15.65 -4.86 -8.32
N VAL A 109 14.85 -4.01 -8.98
CA VAL A 109 13.49 -4.38 -9.41
C VAL A 109 13.50 -5.54 -10.39
N ALA A 110 14.39 -5.52 -11.40
CA ALA A 110 14.50 -6.60 -12.38
C ALA A 110 14.92 -7.92 -11.72
N ALA A 111 15.90 -7.90 -10.81
CA ALA A 111 16.36 -9.08 -10.10
C ALA A 111 15.26 -9.66 -9.18
N GLY A 112 14.60 -8.83 -8.38
CA GLY A 112 13.50 -9.25 -7.52
C GLY A 112 12.35 -9.89 -8.33
N PHE A 113 11.99 -9.27 -9.46
CA PHE A 113 10.99 -9.82 -10.38
C PHE A 113 11.39 -11.18 -10.95
N LEU A 114 12.61 -11.30 -11.49
CA LEU A 114 13.10 -12.54 -12.10
C LEU A 114 13.18 -13.68 -11.08
N VAL A 115 13.71 -13.41 -9.89
CA VAL A 115 13.81 -14.41 -8.82
C VAL A 115 12.42 -14.87 -8.39
N LEU A 116 11.47 -13.95 -8.17
CA LEU A 116 10.10 -14.35 -7.83
C LEU A 116 9.37 -15.07 -8.95
N ALA A 117 9.60 -14.71 -10.21
CA ALA A 117 9.03 -15.43 -11.34
C ALA A 117 9.49 -16.90 -11.34
N VAL A 118 10.78 -17.14 -11.10
CA VAL A 118 11.34 -18.49 -10.99
C VAL A 118 10.77 -19.24 -9.77
N VAL A 119 10.79 -18.62 -8.59
CA VAL A 119 10.26 -19.24 -7.36
C VAL A 119 8.77 -19.57 -7.50
N GLY A 120 7.98 -18.65 -8.04
CA GLY A 120 6.56 -18.85 -8.30
C GLY A 120 6.30 -20.00 -9.28
N LEU A 121 7.09 -20.09 -10.35
CA LEU A 121 7.01 -21.20 -11.31
C LEU A 121 7.35 -22.54 -10.64
N LEU A 122 8.41 -22.58 -9.82
CA LEU A 122 8.80 -23.78 -9.08
C LEU A 122 7.69 -24.21 -8.12
N MET A 123 7.11 -23.30 -7.35
CA MET A 123 5.98 -23.62 -6.47
C MET A 123 4.76 -24.11 -7.26
N GLN A 124 4.44 -23.50 -8.40
CA GLN A 124 3.32 -23.94 -9.23
C GLN A 124 3.50 -25.39 -9.67
N ILE A 125 4.69 -25.75 -10.16
CA ILE A 125 4.97 -27.09 -10.71
C ILE A 125 5.13 -28.13 -9.58
N LEU A 126 5.81 -27.76 -8.50
CA LEU A 126 6.17 -28.70 -7.42
C LEU A 126 5.01 -28.92 -6.45
N VAL A 127 4.30 -27.84 -6.10
CA VAL A 127 3.31 -27.83 -5.03
C VAL A 127 1.90 -27.73 -5.59
N PHE A 128 1.56 -26.61 -6.23
CA PHE A 128 0.15 -26.31 -6.52
C PHE A 128 -0.46 -27.27 -7.53
N ARG A 129 0.25 -27.63 -8.61
CA ARG A 129 -0.24 -28.61 -9.60
C ARG A 129 -0.54 -29.99 -8.99
N ARG A 130 0.09 -30.36 -7.86
CA ARG A 130 -0.16 -31.65 -7.18
C ARG A 130 -1.34 -31.59 -6.21
N LEU A 131 -1.83 -30.40 -5.89
CA LEU A 131 -2.87 -30.14 -4.90
C LEU A 131 -4.14 -29.54 -5.54
N GLU A 132 -4.19 -29.43 -6.87
CA GLU A 132 -5.36 -28.95 -7.60
C GLU A 132 -6.59 -29.79 -7.25
N GLY A 133 -7.69 -29.10 -6.89
CA GLY A 133 -8.97 -29.71 -6.54
C GLY A 133 -9.23 -29.87 -5.03
N ASP A 134 -8.23 -29.62 -4.16
CA ASP A 134 -8.39 -29.64 -2.70
C ASP A 134 -7.94 -28.30 -2.09
N ASP A 135 -8.89 -27.36 -2.02
CA ASP A 135 -8.65 -25.98 -1.57
C ASP A 135 -8.13 -25.91 -0.12
N LEU A 136 -8.59 -26.82 0.76
CA LEU A 136 -8.17 -26.85 2.15
C LEU A 136 -6.71 -27.28 2.26
N ARG A 137 -6.33 -28.36 1.56
CA ARG A 137 -4.95 -28.86 1.55
C ARG A 137 -4.01 -27.86 0.90
N GLN A 138 -4.43 -27.19 -0.18
CA GLN A 138 -3.65 -26.13 -0.79
C GLN A 138 -3.41 -24.98 0.20
N THR A 139 -4.46 -24.53 0.89
CA THR A 139 -4.35 -23.44 1.87
C THR A 139 -3.39 -23.80 3.00
N LEU A 140 -3.52 -25.00 3.61
CA LEU A 140 -2.62 -25.47 4.68
C LEU A 140 -1.15 -25.52 4.23
N VAL A 141 -0.88 -25.99 3.01
CA VAL A 141 0.48 -26.01 2.47
C VAL A 141 1.01 -24.60 2.24
N THR A 142 0.18 -23.67 1.75
CA THR A 142 0.62 -22.26 1.58
C THR A 142 0.95 -21.58 2.90
N ILE A 143 0.24 -21.92 3.99
CA ILE A 143 0.59 -21.45 5.34
C ILE A 143 1.96 -21.99 5.74
N GLY A 144 2.20 -23.31 5.57
CA GLY A 144 3.47 -23.94 5.89
C GLY A 144 4.63 -23.32 5.11
N ILE A 145 4.45 -23.11 3.80
CA ILE A 145 5.44 -22.42 2.95
C ILE A 145 5.69 -21.01 3.46
N SER A 146 4.64 -20.29 3.86
CA SER A 146 4.78 -18.92 4.34
C SER A 146 5.61 -18.82 5.61
N ILE A 147 5.39 -19.74 6.56
CA ILE A 147 6.16 -19.82 7.82
C ILE A 147 7.63 -20.15 7.52
N VAL A 148 7.88 -21.20 6.72
CA VAL A 148 9.26 -21.60 6.36
C VAL A 148 9.99 -20.49 5.63
N ALA A 149 9.32 -19.81 4.69
CA ALA A 149 9.92 -18.69 3.96
C ALA A 149 10.23 -17.52 4.91
N ALA A 150 9.32 -17.19 5.84
CA ALA A 150 9.54 -16.16 6.85
C ALA A 150 10.75 -16.46 7.74
N ASP A 151 10.86 -17.69 8.24
CA ASP A 151 11.98 -18.12 9.08
C ASP A 151 13.30 -18.12 8.31
N LEU A 152 13.31 -18.56 7.04
CA LEU A 152 14.48 -18.50 6.18
C LEU A 152 14.92 -17.04 5.96
N MET A 153 13.98 -16.12 5.73
CA MET A 153 14.31 -14.71 5.56
C MET A 153 14.88 -14.10 6.84
N LEU A 154 14.30 -14.40 8.00
CA LEU A 154 14.85 -13.95 9.29
C LEU A 154 16.26 -14.48 9.52
N TRP A 155 16.51 -15.75 9.17
CA TRP A 155 17.83 -16.35 9.30
C TRP A 155 18.88 -15.68 8.41
N VAL A 156 18.54 -15.37 7.15
CA VAL A 156 19.47 -14.78 6.18
C VAL A 156 19.70 -13.29 6.43
N TRP A 157 18.63 -12.50 6.61
CA TRP A 157 18.71 -11.03 6.67
C TRP A 157 18.78 -10.46 8.08
N THR A 158 18.13 -11.08 9.06
CA THR A 158 18.03 -10.54 10.43
C THR A 158 19.03 -11.17 11.40
N GLY A 159 19.54 -12.38 11.11
CA GLY A 159 20.35 -13.21 12.02
C GLY A 159 21.75 -12.70 12.40
N THR A 160 22.06 -11.41 12.26
CA THR A 160 23.38 -10.83 12.60
C THR A 160 23.34 -9.56 13.46
N THR A 161 22.21 -9.22 14.10
CA THR A 161 22.17 -8.18 15.14
C THR A 161 21.97 -8.74 16.53
#